data_AF-A0A395GVM7-F1
#
_entry.id   AF-A0A395GVM7-F1
#
_cell.length_a   1.000
_cell.length_b   1.000
_cell.length_c   1.000
_cell.angle_alpha   90.00
_cell.angle_beta   90.00
_cell.angle_gamma   90.00
#
_symmetry.space_group_name_H-M   'P 1'
#
loop_
_entity.id
_entity.type
_entity.pdbx_description
1 polymer ?
#
loop_
_entity_poly.entity_id
_entity_poly.type
_entity_poly.pdbx_seq_one_letter_code
_entity_poly.pdbx_strand_id
1 'polypeptide(L)' 'MSSGLTIHHLRLSQSERIIWLCEELGIPYNLKCYDRQQPTLQAPDEFRKLHWSGTAPIIEDNGIVLGETMPSSTTS' A
#
# COMPACT_ATOMS: atom_id res chain seq x y z
N MET A 1 13.53 -12.79 12.02
CA MET A 1 12.49 -13.49 11.24
C MET A 1 11.98 -12.50 10.22
N SER A 2 12.50 -12.54 8.99
CA SER A 2 11.94 -11.73 7.91
C SER A 2 10.67 -12.42 7.45
N SER A 3 9.54 -11.87 7.83
CA SER A 3 8.26 -12.14 7.19
C SER A 3 8.33 -11.73 5.73
N GLY A 4 7.70 -12.52 4.86
CA GLY A 4 7.53 -12.21 3.44
C GLY A 4 6.59 -11.04 3.17
N LEU A 5 6.12 -10.37 4.23
CA LEU A 5 5.17 -9.26 4.19
C LEU A 5 5.90 -7.92 4.02
N THR A 6 5.60 -7.23 2.92
CA THR A 6 6.05 -5.87 2.64
C THR A 6 4.83 -4.94 2.56
N ILE A 7 4.84 -3.87 3.34
CA ILE A 7 3.83 -2.82 3.30
C ILE A 7 4.36 -1.68 2.43
N HIS A 8 3.65 -1.37 1.34
CA HIS A 8 3.94 -0.22 0.48
C HIS A 8 3.10 0.98 0.90
N HIS A 9 3.72 1.89 1.65
CA HIS A 9 3.08 3.08 2.19
C HIS A 9 3.27 4.30 1.27
N LEU A 10 2.18 4.85 0.74
CA LEU A 10 2.19 6.13 0.02
C LEU A 10 1.90 7.27 1.01
N ARG A 11 2.76 8.30 1.08
CA ARG A 11 2.55 9.44 1.99
C ARG A 11 1.24 10.16 1.69
N LEU A 12 0.55 10.63 2.74
CA LEU A 12 -0.83 11.15 2.67
C LEU A 12 -1.80 10.10 2.11
N SER A 13 -1.85 8.92 2.72
CA SER A 13 -2.79 7.86 2.37
C SER A 13 -3.26 7.08 3.60
N GLN A 14 -4.29 6.25 3.42
CA GLN A 14 -4.89 5.44 4.47
C GLN A 14 -4.08 4.19 4.84
N SER A 15 -2.90 3.98 4.22
CA SER A 15 -2.07 2.80 4.47
C SER A 15 -1.44 2.76 5.87
N GLU A 16 -1.46 3.87 6.61
CA GLU A 16 -1.01 3.91 8.00
C GLU A 16 -1.76 2.89 8.88
N ARG A 17 -3.05 2.67 8.63
CA ARG A 17 -3.87 1.73 9.43
C ARG A 17 -3.31 0.30 9.43
N ILE A 18 -2.74 -0.14 8.32
CA ILE A 18 -2.15 -1.49 8.20
C ILE A 18 -0.85 -1.58 9.01
N ILE A 19 -0.06 -0.50 9.04
CA ILE A 19 1.16 -0.42 9.86
C ILE A 19 0.79 -0.59 11.33
N TRP A 20 -0.16 0.21 11.83
CA TRP A 20 -0.64 0.13 13.22
C TRP A 20 -1.17 -1.27 13.56
N LEU A 21 -1.92 -1.89 12.65
CA LEU A 21 -2.43 -3.25 12.86
C LEU A 21 -1.30 -4.28 12.97
N CYS A 22 -0.27 -4.19 12.13
CA CYS A 22 0.89 -5.07 12.21
C CYS A 22 1.68 -4.88 13.51
N GLU A 23 1.84 -3.64 13.97
CA GLU A 23 2.46 -3.34 15.27
C GLU A 23 1.67 -3.94 16.43
N GLU A 24 0.34 -3.74 16.46
CA GLU A 24 -0.54 -4.27 17.52
C GLU A 24 -0.54 -5.81 17.58
N LEU A 25 -0.50 -6.45 16.41
CA LEU A 25 -0.47 -7.91 16.31
C LEU A 25 0.95 -8.50 16.43
N GLY A 26 1.99 -7.67 16.55
CA GLY A 26 3.39 -8.11 16.58
C GLY A 26 3.83 -8.85 15.31
N ILE A 27 3.18 -8.57 14.18
CA ILE A 27 3.51 -9.18 12.89
C ILE A 27 4.73 -8.44 12.35
N PRO A 28 5.88 -9.10 12.13
CA PRO A 28 7.00 -8.45 11.48
C PRO A 28 6.60 -8.08 10.05
N TYR A 29 7.13 -6.98 9.52
CA TYR A 29 6.94 -6.59 8.12
C TYR A 29 8.10 -5.72 7.65
N ASN A 30 8.27 -5.60 6.33
CA ASN A 30 9.15 -4.61 5.72
C ASN A 30 8.32 -3.40 5.29
N LEU A 31 8.74 -2.20 5.69
CA LEU A 31 8.06 -0.96 5.29
C LEU A 31 8.79 -0.30 4.12
N LYS A 32 8.08 -0.04 3.01
CA LYS A 32 8.59 0.76 1.91
C LYS A 32 7.73 2.01 1.73
N CYS A 33 8.32 3.17 1.98
CA CYS A 33 7.66 4.47 1.91
C CYS A 33 7.85 5.13 0.55
N TYR A 34 6.79 5.74 0.03
CA TYR A 34 6.77 6.46 -1.23
C TYR A 34 6.23 7.86 -1.05
N ASP A 35 6.91 8.82 -1.65
CA ASP A 35 6.46 10.21 -1.72
C ASP A 35 5.63 10.48 -2.97
N ARG A 36 4.62 11.33 -2.82
CA ARG A 36 3.84 11.81 -3.95
C ARG A 36 4.65 12.81 -4.77
N GLN A 37 4.46 12.77 -6.07
CA GLN A 37 5.10 13.73 -6.96
C GLN A 37 4.48 15.12 -6.78
N GLN A 38 5.32 16.15 -6.68
CA GLN A 38 4.87 17.54 -6.66
C GLN A 38 4.93 18.14 -8.06
N PRO A 39 4.01 19.05 -8.43
CA PRO A 39 2.87 19.55 -7.64
C PRO A 39 1.60 18.69 -7.76
N THR A 40 1.61 17.64 -8.60
CA THR A 40 0.39 16.90 -8.99
C THR A 40 -0.19 16.02 -7.88
N LEU A 41 0.56 15.79 -6.80
CA LEU A 41 0.24 14.88 -5.70
C LEU A 41 -0.08 13.45 -6.15
N GLN A 42 0.39 13.05 -7.32
CA GLN A 42 0.16 11.70 -7.85
C GLN A 42 1.11 10.69 -7.21
N ALA A 43 0.70 9.42 -7.19
CA ALA A 43 1.60 8.34 -6.83
C ALA A 43 2.79 8.29 -7.82
N PRO A 44 4.01 8.03 -7.35
CA PRO A 44 5.17 7.89 -8.22
C PRO A 44 5.04 6.63 -9.09
N ASP A 45 5.70 6.62 -10.24
CA ASP A 45 5.59 5.52 -11.20
C ASP A 45 6.05 4.18 -10.62
N GLU A 46 7.01 4.18 -9.69
CA GLU A 46 7.42 2.98 -8.97
C GLU A 46 6.27 2.37 -8.16
N PHE A 47 5.44 3.20 -7.52
CA PHE A 47 4.27 2.74 -6.76
C PHE A 47 3.17 2.23 -7.69
N ARG A 48 2.93 2.92 -8.82
CA ARG A 48 1.94 2.50 -9.83
C ARG A 48 2.27 1.17 -10.50
N LYS A 49 3.56 0.83 -10.61
CA LYS A 49 4.00 -0.46 -11.16
C LYS A 49 3.65 -1.64 -10.25
N LEU A 50 3.46 -1.41 -8.95
CA LEU A 50 3.10 -2.47 -8.00
C LEU A 50 1.69 -2.99 -8.25
N HIS A 51 0.75 -2.08 -8.50
CA HIS A 51 -0.64 -2.43 -8.71
C HIS A 51 -1.35 -1.41 -9.61
N TRP A 52 -2.17 -1.92 -10.53
CA TRP A 52 -2.90 -1.15 -11.54
C TRP A 52 -3.82 -0.06 -10.95
N SER A 53 -4.24 -0.19 -9.68
CA SER A 53 -5.08 0.82 -9.02
C SER A 53 -4.34 2.12 -8.71
N GLY A 54 -3.00 2.08 -8.53
CA GLY A 54 -2.21 3.26 -8.14
C GLY A 54 -2.63 3.90 -6.80
N THR A 55 -3.42 3.19 -6.00
CA THR A 55 -3.93 3.62 -4.69
C THR A 55 -3.36 2.77 -3.58
N ALA A 56 -3.19 3.37 -2.40
CA ALA A 56 -2.82 2.67 -1.18
C ALA A 56 -4.07 2.29 -0.37
N PRO A 57 -4.02 1.24 0.48
CA PRO A 57 -2.86 0.40 0.79
C PRO A 57 -2.52 -0.62 -0.29
N ILE A 58 -1.21 -0.93 -0.41
CA ILE A 58 -0.70 -2.08 -1.15
C ILE A 58 0.17 -2.88 -0.18
N ILE A 59 -0.09 -4.18 -0.10
CA ILE A 59 0.73 -5.14 0.64
C ILE A 59 1.23 -6.21 -0.33
N GLU A 60 2.46 -6.68 -0.11
CA GLU A 60 3.03 -7.83 -0.81
C GLU A 60 3.31 -8.91 0.22
N ASP A 61 2.80 -10.13 0.02
CA ASP A 61 3.13 -11.27 0.87
C ASP A 61 3.59 -12.45 0.01
N ASN A 62 4.84 -12.88 0.19
CA ASN A 62 5.44 -14.00 -0.54
C ASN A 62 5.30 -13.89 -2.07
N GLY A 63 5.40 -12.67 -2.61
CA GLY A 63 5.30 -12.37 -4.04
C GLY A 63 3.86 -12.17 -4.55
N ILE A 64 2.84 -12.26 -3.69
CA ILE A 64 1.46 -11.90 -4.02
C ILE A 64 1.24 -10.44 -3.62
N VAL A 65 0.96 -9.58 -4.61
CA VAL A 65 0.65 -8.17 -4.38
C VAL A 65 -0.87 -7.98 -4.30
N LEU A 66 -1.34 -7.43 -3.17
CA LEU A 66 -2.74 -7.10 -2.93
C LEU A 66 -2.89 -5.59 -2.75
N GLY A 67 -3.75 -4.99 -3.57
CA GLY A 67 -4.19 -3.60 -3.42
C GLY A 67 -5.69 -3.54 -3.15
N GLU A 68 -6.14 -2.59 -2.33
CA GLU A 68 -7.58 -2.34 -2.20
C GLU A 68 -8.16 -1.79 -3.51
N THR A 69 -9.32 -2.32 -3.90
CA THR A 69 -10.09 -1.83 -5.06
C THR A 69 -11.03 -0.73 -4.56
N MET A 70 -11.11 0.40 -5.26
CA MET A 70 -12.18 1.38 -4.99
C MET A 70 -13.53 0.71 -5.27
N PRO A 71 -14.55 0.83 -4.40
CA PRO A 71 -15.89 0.37 -4.74
C PRO A 71 -16.35 1.17 -5.96
N SER A 72 -16.51 0.51 -7.11
CA SER A 72 -17.24 1.07 -8.23
C SER A 72 -18.69 1.22 -7.77
N SER A 73 -19.13 2.44 -7.49
CA SER A 73 -20.54 2.77 -7.31
C SER A 73 -21.26 2.51 -8.64
N THR A 74 -21.63 1.26 -8.88
CA THR A 74 -22.60 0.85 -9.89
C THR A 74 -23.50 -0.18 -9.23
N THR A 75 -24.33 0.33 -8.32
CA THR A 75 -25.59 -0.35 -8.00
C THR A 75 -26.53 -0.01 -9.14
N SER A 76 -26.79 -1.00 -9.99
CA SER A 76 -27.86 -0.96 -10.99
C SER A 76 -29.24 -0.81 -10.37
#